data_AF-A0A7V8VVM8-F1
#
_entry.id   AF-A0A7V8VVM8-F1
#
_cell.length_a   1.000
_cell.length_b   1.000
_cell.length_c   1.000
_cell.angle_alpha   90.00
_cell.angle_beta   90.00
_cell.angle_gamma   90.00
#
_symmetry.space_group_name_H-M   'P 1'
#
loop_
_entity.id
_entity.type
_entity.pdbx_description
1 polymer ?
#
loop_
_entity_poly.entity_id
_entity_poly.type
_entity_poly.pdbx_seq_one_letter_code
_entity_poly.pdbx_strand_id
1 'polypeptide(L)'
;GLFPHFTVAENVAVVPRLLGWARAKRRARAEELLALVGLPPEQFAGRYPRQLSGGQQQRVGVARALAADPPIILMDEPFGAVDPITRKQLQRELRRIQAEVHKTIVFVTHDIGEAFLLGDRIVLMAQGQVVQNGTPAELLRNPASPFVTEFIGEDRSLRALRHTYLAELAAPCPEGLPGDVPVLPGTLTIPEAGQALARHAGSNRDGFLISDDGGHPVGYLTYQRLAAVLGESIAPAEAMSSNGTAPEPEAAHVVSH
;
A
#
# COMPACT_ATOMS: atom_id res chain seq x y z
N GLY A 1 -14.23 7.20 17.83
CA GLY A 1 -14.42 8.67 17.89
C GLY A 1 -13.43 9.35 18.83
N LEU A 2 -13.17 10.65 18.63
CA LEU A 2 -12.37 11.49 19.54
C LEU A 2 -13.24 12.02 20.70
N PHE A 3 -12.63 12.30 21.84
CA PHE A 3 -13.31 12.91 22.99
C PHE A 3 -13.50 14.41 22.73
N PRO A 4 -14.74 14.93 22.65
CA PRO A 4 -15.01 16.30 22.20
C PRO A 4 -14.59 17.37 23.22
N HIS A 5 -14.51 16.99 24.50
CA HIS A 5 -14.12 17.83 25.63
C HIS A 5 -12.61 17.80 25.91
N PHE A 6 -11.84 17.03 25.13
CA PHE A 6 -10.38 17.03 25.19
C PHE A 6 -9.82 17.77 23.99
N THR A 7 -8.70 18.46 24.22
CA THR A 7 -7.86 18.97 23.13
C THR A 7 -7.30 17.83 22.28
N VAL A 8 -6.75 18.16 21.13
CA VAL A 8 -6.09 17.20 20.23
C VAL A 8 -4.94 16.49 20.93
N ALA A 9 -4.07 17.23 21.63
CA ALA A 9 -2.97 16.63 22.37
C ALA A 9 -3.46 15.72 23.51
N GLU A 10 -4.52 16.12 24.22
CA GLU A 10 -5.13 15.28 25.26
C GLU A 10 -5.76 14.02 24.68
N ASN A 11 -6.40 14.11 23.52
CA ASN A 11 -6.94 12.97 22.80
C ASN A 11 -5.84 11.96 22.48
N VAL A 12 -4.72 12.41 21.90
CA VAL A 12 -3.57 11.54 21.61
C VAL A 12 -3.01 10.95 22.91
N ALA A 13 -2.90 11.75 23.97
CA ALA A 13 -2.33 11.34 25.25
C ALA A 13 -3.26 10.47 26.14
N VAL A 14 -4.50 10.15 25.72
CA VAL A 14 -5.44 9.37 26.55
C VAL A 14 -4.85 8.03 26.95
N VAL A 15 -4.33 7.25 26.00
CA VAL A 15 -3.82 5.90 26.29
C VAL A 15 -2.56 5.96 27.18
N PRO A 16 -1.53 6.78 26.87
CA PRO A 16 -0.43 7.02 27.81
C PRO A 16 -0.87 7.46 29.20
N ARG A 17 -1.95 8.24 29.31
CA ARG A 17 -2.52 8.66 30.59
C ARG A 17 -3.10 7.50 31.37
N LEU A 18 -3.81 6.59 30.72
CA LEU A 18 -4.36 5.38 31.34
C LEU A 18 -3.24 4.42 31.78
N LEU A 19 -2.14 4.36 31.02
CA LEU A 19 -0.93 3.59 31.36
C LEU A 19 -0.06 4.24 32.45
N GLY A 20 -0.51 5.34 33.07
CA GLY A 20 0.18 5.97 34.19
C GLY A 20 1.45 6.75 33.81
N TRP A 21 1.66 7.09 32.53
CA TRP A 21 2.85 7.82 32.12
C TRP A 21 2.89 9.23 32.73
N ALA A 22 4.09 9.67 33.09
CA ALA A 22 4.34 11.02 33.60
C ALA A 22 3.87 12.11 32.62
N ARG A 23 3.31 13.21 33.16
CA ARG A 23 2.69 14.28 32.34
C ARG A 23 3.61 14.82 31.25
N ALA A 24 4.89 15.03 31.56
CA ALA A 24 5.89 15.50 30.59
C ALA A 24 6.08 14.50 29.43
N LYS A 25 6.25 13.20 29.76
CA LYS A 25 6.39 12.13 28.77
C LYS A 25 5.16 12.04 27.84
N ARG A 26 3.96 12.14 28.40
CA ARG A 26 2.72 12.10 27.61
C ARG A 26 2.61 13.27 26.63
N ARG A 27 3.01 14.47 27.06
CA ARG A 27 2.98 15.66 26.20
C ARG A 27 4.00 15.55 25.07
N ALA A 28 5.25 15.20 25.38
CA ALA A 28 6.28 15.00 24.37
C ALA A 28 5.86 13.94 23.34
N ARG A 29 5.31 12.81 23.78
CA ARG A 29 4.82 11.76 22.88
C ARG A 29 3.64 12.23 22.02
N ALA A 30 2.72 13.01 22.58
CA ALA A 30 1.60 13.55 21.81
C ALA A 30 2.08 14.53 20.73
N GLU A 31 3.04 15.39 21.03
CA GLU A 31 3.63 16.33 20.08
C GLU A 31 4.39 15.61 18.96
N GLU A 32 5.22 14.62 19.30
CA GLU A 32 5.91 13.75 18.34
C GLU A 32 4.93 13.10 17.36
N LEU A 33 3.86 12.50 17.86
CA LEU A 33 2.88 11.81 17.03
C LEU A 33 2.03 12.76 16.19
N LEU A 34 1.76 13.96 16.69
CA LEU A 34 1.08 14.99 15.91
C LEU A 34 1.95 15.44 14.73
N ALA A 35 3.25 15.63 14.93
CA ALA A 35 4.19 15.91 13.85
C ALA A 35 4.25 14.77 12.83
N LEU A 36 4.32 13.52 13.30
CA LEU A 36 4.36 12.31 12.45
C LEU A 36 3.16 12.25 11.48
N VAL A 37 1.95 12.56 11.96
CA VAL A 37 0.73 12.56 11.15
C VAL A 37 0.52 13.86 10.36
N GLY A 38 1.53 14.74 10.29
CA GLY A 38 1.47 15.98 9.53
C GLY A 38 0.53 17.03 10.14
N LEU A 39 0.41 17.06 11.46
CA LEU A 39 -0.33 18.06 12.23
C LEU A 39 0.64 18.79 13.17
N PRO A 40 1.27 19.91 12.74
CA PRO A 40 2.22 20.66 13.55
C PRO A 40 1.69 20.94 14.97
N PRO A 41 2.35 20.47 16.04
CA PRO A 41 1.82 20.57 17.39
C PRO A 41 1.53 22.00 17.82
N GLU A 42 2.33 22.96 17.38
CA GLU A 42 2.19 24.39 17.69
C GLU A 42 0.84 24.95 17.22
N GLN A 43 0.30 24.40 16.14
CA GLN A 43 -0.96 24.85 15.53
C GLN A 43 -2.17 24.03 15.99
N PHE A 44 -1.97 22.74 16.26
CA PHE A 44 -3.04 21.77 16.43
C PHE A 44 -3.21 21.25 17.85
N ALA A 45 -2.15 21.17 18.67
CA ALA A 45 -2.19 20.51 19.97
C ALA A 45 -3.29 21.06 20.90
N GLY A 46 -3.47 22.39 20.91
CA GLY A 46 -4.47 23.07 21.73
C GLY A 46 -5.88 23.16 21.13
N ARG A 47 -6.09 22.69 19.89
CA ARG A 47 -7.42 22.70 19.27
C ARG A 47 -8.30 21.59 19.84
N TYR A 48 -9.61 21.74 19.66
CA TYR A 48 -10.61 20.71 19.94
C TYR A 48 -11.03 19.99 18.64
N PRO A 49 -11.51 18.73 18.71
CA PRO A 49 -11.94 17.96 17.53
C PRO A 49 -12.91 18.71 16.61
N ARG A 50 -13.85 19.47 17.18
CA ARG A 50 -14.81 20.30 16.42
C ARG A 50 -14.19 21.39 15.54
N GLN A 51 -12.92 21.73 15.78
CA GLN A 51 -12.16 22.74 15.03
C GLN A 51 -11.30 22.11 13.92
N LEU A 52 -11.43 20.80 13.71
CA LEU A 52 -10.69 20.03 12.73
C LEU A 52 -11.62 19.54 11.62
N SER A 53 -11.09 19.46 10.40
CA SER A 53 -11.76 18.74 9.30
C SER A 53 -11.84 17.24 9.61
N GLY A 54 -12.75 16.51 8.94
CA GLY A 54 -12.89 15.06 9.14
C GLY A 54 -11.58 14.29 8.97
N GLY A 55 -10.82 14.58 7.91
CA GLY A 55 -9.50 13.97 7.69
C GLY A 55 -8.45 14.35 8.74
N GLN A 56 -8.53 15.54 9.34
CA GLN A 56 -7.67 15.90 10.48
C GLN A 56 -8.06 15.11 11.74
N GLN A 57 -9.36 14.96 12.03
CA GLN A 57 -9.83 14.17 13.17
C GLN A 57 -9.40 12.71 13.06
N GLN A 58 -9.45 12.13 11.87
CA GLN A 58 -9.02 10.75 11.64
C GLN A 58 -7.52 10.57 11.89
N ARG A 59 -6.69 11.52 11.43
CA ARG A 59 -5.25 11.53 11.71
C ARG A 59 -4.94 11.61 13.20
N VAL A 60 -5.71 12.39 13.97
CA VAL A 60 -5.62 12.40 15.45
C VAL A 60 -6.02 11.04 16.04
N GLY A 61 -7.01 10.36 15.44
CA GLY A 61 -7.39 9.00 15.80
C GLY A 61 -6.24 7.99 15.62
N VAL A 62 -5.54 8.05 14.48
CA VAL A 62 -4.35 7.24 14.19
C VAL A 62 -3.23 7.55 15.19
N ALA A 63 -2.93 8.84 15.42
CA ALA A 63 -1.93 9.26 16.40
C ALA A 63 -2.26 8.72 17.81
N ARG A 64 -3.52 8.74 18.23
CA ARG A 64 -3.96 8.17 19.51
C ARG A 64 -3.75 6.65 19.58
N ALA A 65 -3.96 5.92 18.49
CA ALA A 65 -3.70 4.47 18.45
C ALA A 65 -2.20 4.17 18.60
N LEU A 66 -1.34 5.03 18.03
CA LEU A 66 0.13 4.94 18.13
C LEU A 66 0.70 5.44 19.47
N ALA A 67 -0.10 6.13 20.27
CA ALA A 67 0.34 6.80 21.49
C ALA A 67 0.94 5.88 22.54
N ALA A 68 0.40 4.66 22.65
CA ALA A 68 0.89 3.65 23.59
C ALA A 68 2.16 2.91 23.12
N ASP A 69 2.69 3.26 21.95
CA ASP A 69 3.75 2.52 21.27
C ASP A 69 3.48 1.00 21.16
N PRO A 70 2.24 0.58 20.78
CA PRO A 70 1.91 -0.83 20.75
C PRO A 70 2.76 -1.57 19.70
N PRO A 71 3.12 -2.84 19.93
CA PRO A 71 3.84 -3.64 18.93
C PRO A 71 2.96 -4.00 17.72
N ILE A 72 1.63 -4.04 17.92
CA ILE A 72 0.64 -4.43 16.91
C ILE A 72 -0.50 -3.40 16.90
N ILE A 73 -0.96 -3.02 15.71
CA ILE A 73 -2.11 -2.13 15.51
C ILE A 73 -3.19 -2.90 14.75
N LEU A 74 -4.40 -2.90 15.30
CA LEU A 74 -5.59 -3.50 14.67
C LEU A 74 -6.51 -2.39 14.17
N MET A 75 -6.91 -2.45 12.90
CA MET A 75 -7.88 -1.52 12.33
C MET A 75 -9.01 -2.28 11.63
N ASP A 76 -10.25 -1.97 12.00
CA ASP A 76 -11.43 -2.56 11.39
C ASP A 76 -12.07 -1.53 10.45
N GLU A 77 -12.09 -1.83 9.16
CA GLU A 77 -12.53 -0.96 8.06
C GLU A 77 -12.14 0.51 8.20
N PRO A 78 -10.83 0.84 8.30
CA PRO A 78 -10.38 2.19 8.64
C PRO A 78 -10.81 3.28 7.63
N PHE A 79 -11.29 2.89 6.44
CA PHE A 79 -11.59 3.77 5.33
C PHE A 79 -13.03 3.68 4.80
N GLY A 80 -13.84 2.74 5.29
CA GLY A 80 -15.15 2.42 4.71
C GLY A 80 -16.14 3.59 4.70
N ALA A 81 -16.11 4.42 5.76
CA ALA A 81 -17.01 5.56 5.93
C ALA A 81 -16.51 6.88 5.30
N VAL A 82 -15.40 6.86 4.55
CA VAL A 82 -14.75 8.07 4.03
C VAL A 82 -15.01 8.23 2.52
N ASP A 83 -15.22 9.48 2.09
CA ASP A 83 -15.38 9.82 0.67
C ASP A 83 -14.15 9.43 -0.17
N PRO A 84 -14.31 9.14 -1.47
CA PRO A 84 -13.23 8.59 -2.30
C PRO A 84 -11.97 9.46 -2.39
N ILE A 85 -12.10 10.79 -2.34
CA ILE A 85 -10.96 11.71 -2.46
C ILE A 85 -10.17 11.70 -1.16
N THR A 86 -10.84 11.89 -0.03
CA THR A 86 -10.22 11.87 1.31
C THR A 86 -9.65 10.49 1.62
N ARG A 87 -10.33 9.41 1.19
CA ARG A 87 -9.86 8.03 1.32
C ARG A 87 -8.47 7.83 0.71
N LYS A 88 -8.27 8.22 -0.55
CA LYS A 88 -6.96 8.11 -1.23
C LYS A 88 -5.86 8.91 -0.54
N GLN A 89 -6.20 10.03 0.08
CA GLN A 89 -5.23 10.80 0.85
C GLN A 89 -4.84 10.04 2.12
N LEU A 90 -5.81 9.51 2.86
CA LEU A 90 -5.55 8.78 4.10
C LEU A 90 -4.77 7.49 3.88
N GLN A 91 -5.05 6.75 2.82
CA GLN A 91 -4.27 5.56 2.45
C GLN A 91 -2.80 5.90 2.20
N ARG A 92 -2.52 7.00 1.47
CA ARG A 92 -1.14 7.48 1.24
C ARG A 92 -0.44 7.87 2.53
N GLU A 93 -1.15 8.57 3.41
CA GLU A 93 -0.60 8.94 4.73
C GLU A 93 -0.34 7.70 5.58
N LEU A 94 -1.25 6.72 5.60
CA LEU A 94 -1.05 5.49 6.36
C LEU A 94 0.18 4.72 5.86
N ARG A 95 0.35 4.62 4.53
CA ARG A 95 1.55 4.00 3.94
C ARG A 95 2.84 4.73 4.30
N ARG A 96 2.81 6.08 4.31
CA ARG A 96 3.95 6.91 4.76
C ARG A 96 4.26 6.65 6.24
N ILE A 97 3.24 6.64 7.08
CA ILE A 97 3.38 6.38 8.52
C ILE A 97 3.91 4.97 8.75
N GLN A 98 3.39 3.96 8.05
CA GLN A 98 3.89 2.59 8.14
C GLN A 98 5.38 2.50 7.77
N ALA A 99 5.83 3.20 6.71
CA ALA A 99 7.24 3.22 6.34
C ALA A 99 8.14 3.85 7.41
N GLU A 100 7.61 4.80 8.21
CA GLU A 100 8.32 5.45 9.32
C GLU A 100 8.17 4.69 10.65
N VAL A 101 7.12 3.88 10.79
CA VAL A 101 6.71 3.21 12.03
C VAL A 101 6.89 1.70 11.83
N HIS A 102 7.99 1.17 12.34
CA HIS A 102 8.31 -0.27 12.33
C HIS A 102 7.44 -1.07 13.30
N LYS A 103 6.12 -1.11 13.07
CA LYS A 103 5.12 -1.81 13.88
C LYS A 103 4.23 -2.63 12.96
N THR A 104 3.83 -3.80 13.44
CA THR A 104 2.92 -4.66 12.67
C THR A 104 1.52 -4.06 12.66
N ILE A 105 0.99 -3.82 11.46
CA ILE A 105 -0.35 -3.32 11.23
C ILE A 105 -1.18 -4.46 10.64
N VAL A 106 -2.29 -4.77 11.30
CA VAL A 106 -3.29 -5.69 10.78
C VAL A 106 -4.57 -4.90 10.57
N PHE A 107 -5.04 -4.84 9.34
CA PHE A 107 -6.32 -4.20 9.05
C PHE A 107 -7.25 -5.10 8.26
N VAL A 108 -8.54 -4.88 8.48
CA VAL A 108 -9.63 -5.58 7.79
C VAL A 108 -10.26 -4.61 6.81
N THR A 109 -10.43 -5.06 5.57
CA THR A 109 -11.12 -4.30 4.54
C THR A 109 -11.93 -5.23 3.64
N HIS A 110 -13.02 -4.73 3.10
CA HIS A 110 -13.76 -5.37 2.00
C HIS A 110 -13.29 -4.84 0.63
N ASP A 111 -12.47 -3.79 0.58
CA ASP A 111 -11.95 -3.20 -0.65
C ASP A 111 -10.59 -3.82 -1.01
N ILE A 112 -10.58 -4.52 -2.14
CA ILE A 112 -9.39 -5.20 -2.66
C ILE A 112 -8.31 -4.19 -3.03
N GLY A 113 -8.69 -3.05 -3.63
CA GLY A 113 -7.73 -2.02 -3.98
C GLY A 113 -6.93 -1.53 -2.76
N GLU A 114 -7.56 -1.48 -1.58
CA GLU A 114 -6.90 -1.15 -0.32
C GLU A 114 -5.93 -2.23 0.13
N ALA A 115 -6.35 -3.48 0.08
CA ALA A 115 -5.51 -4.62 0.44
C ALA A 115 -4.24 -4.69 -0.42
N PHE A 116 -4.39 -4.46 -1.72
CA PHE A 116 -3.26 -4.42 -2.66
C PHE A 116 -2.38 -3.18 -2.49
N LEU A 117 -2.95 -2.02 -2.14
CA LEU A 117 -2.19 -0.78 -2.00
C LEU A 117 -1.32 -0.72 -0.74
N LEU A 118 -1.80 -1.29 0.36
CA LEU A 118 -1.23 -1.13 1.71
C LEU A 118 -0.67 -2.44 2.29
N GLY A 119 -1.01 -3.58 1.70
CA GLY A 119 -0.65 -4.88 2.23
C GLY A 119 0.68 -5.40 1.73
N ASP A 120 1.53 -5.81 2.68
CA ASP A 120 2.68 -6.66 2.36
C ASP A 120 2.25 -8.12 2.20
N ARG A 121 1.27 -8.55 3.01
CA ARG A 121 0.60 -9.85 2.91
C ARG A 121 -0.92 -9.68 3.00
N ILE A 122 -1.63 -10.45 2.18
CA ILE A 122 -3.09 -10.47 2.10
C ILE A 122 -3.57 -11.88 2.44
N VAL A 123 -4.52 -11.95 3.37
CA VAL A 123 -5.26 -13.14 3.75
C VAL A 123 -6.71 -12.92 3.35
N LEU A 124 -7.12 -13.59 2.27
CA LEU A 124 -8.48 -13.57 1.79
C LEU A 124 -9.32 -14.60 2.53
N MET A 125 -10.46 -14.17 3.07
CA MET A 125 -11.39 -15.04 3.78
C MET A 125 -12.76 -15.05 3.12
N ALA A 126 -13.40 -16.23 3.13
CA ALA A 126 -14.79 -16.41 2.71
C ALA A 126 -15.46 -17.42 3.63
N GLN A 127 -16.69 -17.15 4.08
CA GLN A 127 -17.46 -18.02 4.97
C GLN A 127 -16.67 -18.45 6.22
N GLY A 128 -15.90 -17.53 6.82
CA GLY A 128 -15.06 -17.78 7.98
C GLY A 128 -13.82 -18.67 7.72
N GLN A 129 -13.52 -19.03 6.47
CA GLN A 129 -12.34 -19.83 6.10
C GLN A 129 -11.32 -18.99 5.33
N VAL A 130 -10.04 -19.26 5.55
CA VAL A 130 -8.97 -18.67 4.73
C VAL A 130 -8.98 -19.36 3.37
N VAL A 131 -9.27 -18.59 2.33
CA VAL A 131 -9.30 -19.06 0.94
C VAL A 131 -7.90 -18.99 0.33
N GLN A 132 -7.16 -17.91 0.60
CA GLN A 132 -5.80 -17.73 0.14
C GLN A 132 -5.03 -16.80 1.06
N ASN A 133 -3.73 -17.08 1.25
CA ASN A 133 -2.80 -16.23 1.98
C ASN A 133 -1.52 -16.10 1.16
N GLY A 134 -1.11 -14.87 0.88
CA GLY A 134 0.11 -14.60 0.13
C GLY A 134 0.39 -13.12 -0.01
N THR A 135 1.47 -12.80 -0.71
CA THR A 135 1.75 -11.42 -1.13
C THR A 135 0.78 -10.97 -2.22
N PRO A 136 0.60 -9.65 -2.43
CA PRO A 136 -0.18 -9.14 -3.55
C PRO A 136 0.23 -9.79 -4.89
N ALA A 137 1.52 -9.94 -5.14
CA ALA A 137 2.03 -10.53 -6.38
C ALA A 137 1.66 -12.02 -6.53
N GLU A 138 1.69 -12.80 -5.44
CA GLU A 138 1.26 -14.20 -5.44
C GLU A 138 -0.25 -14.34 -5.70
N LEU A 139 -1.08 -13.52 -5.04
CA LEU A 139 -2.53 -13.53 -5.25
C LEU A 139 -2.90 -13.19 -6.69
N LEU A 140 -2.15 -12.26 -7.32
CA LEU A 140 -2.37 -11.90 -8.71
C LEU A 140 -1.92 -13.02 -9.64
N ARG A 141 -0.71 -13.57 -9.48
CA ARG A 141 -0.18 -14.56 -10.43
C ARG A 141 -0.83 -15.93 -10.32
N ASN A 142 -1.02 -16.40 -9.08
CA ASN A 142 -1.46 -17.77 -8.79
C ASN A 142 -2.69 -17.74 -7.86
N PRO A 143 -3.86 -17.29 -8.34
CA PRO A 143 -5.10 -17.37 -7.56
C PRO A 143 -5.44 -18.84 -7.26
N ALA A 144 -5.77 -19.15 -6.00
CA ALA A 144 -5.97 -20.52 -5.53
C ALA A 144 -7.29 -21.14 -6.00
N SER A 145 -8.26 -20.33 -6.45
CA SER A 145 -9.55 -20.81 -6.95
C SER A 145 -10.19 -19.80 -7.91
N PRO A 146 -11.17 -20.22 -8.73
CA PRO A 146 -11.95 -19.31 -9.58
C PRO A 146 -12.61 -18.18 -8.81
N PHE A 147 -13.04 -18.44 -7.58
CA PHE A 147 -13.57 -17.43 -6.67
C PHE A 147 -12.55 -16.34 -6.36
N VAL A 148 -11.28 -16.69 -6.11
CA VAL A 148 -10.23 -15.68 -5.88
C VAL A 148 -10.00 -14.84 -7.14
N THR A 149 -10.01 -15.47 -8.32
CA THR A 149 -9.87 -14.78 -9.60
C THR A 149 -11.01 -13.78 -9.83
N GLU A 150 -12.26 -14.21 -9.62
CA GLU A 150 -13.44 -13.37 -9.75
C GLU A 150 -13.44 -12.23 -8.74
N PHE A 151 -13.08 -12.54 -7.48
CA PHE A 151 -13.01 -11.55 -6.42
C PHE A 151 -12.01 -10.43 -6.76
N ILE A 152 -10.78 -10.77 -7.17
CA ILE A 152 -9.75 -9.78 -7.55
C ILE A 152 -10.25 -8.83 -8.67
N GLY A 153 -11.10 -9.33 -9.57
CA GLY A 153 -11.81 -8.55 -10.59
C GLY A 153 -11.00 -8.20 -11.83
N GLU A 154 -11.66 -7.54 -12.79
CA GLU A 154 -11.16 -7.28 -14.15
C GLU A 154 -9.89 -6.41 -14.22
N ASP A 155 -9.64 -5.56 -13.23
CA ASP A 155 -8.42 -4.74 -13.13
C ASP A 155 -7.17 -5.53 -12.67
N ARG A 156 -7.27 -6.87 -12.53
CA ARG A 156 -6.16 -7.77 -12.13
C ARG A 156 -4.88 -7.45 -12.88
N SER A 157 -4.99 -7.23 -14.17
CA SER A 157 -3.87 -7.00 -15.08
C SER A 157 -3.15 -5.68 -14.74
N LEU A 158 -3.88 -4.58 -14.58
CA LEU A 158 -3.34 -3.28 -14.16
C LEU A 158 -2.74 -3.32 -12.75
N ARG A 159 -3.36 -4.07 -11.83
CA ARG A 159 -2.84 -4.28 -10.47
C ARG A 159 -1.57 -5.12 -10.47
N ALA A 160 -1.48 -6.16 -11.32
CA ALA A 160 -0.29 -6.99 -11.48
C ALA A 160 0.92 -6.20 -11.94
N LEU A 161 0.73 -5.22 -12.84
CA LEU A 161 1.80 -4.34 -13.29
C LEU A 161 2.39 -3.53 -12.13
N ARG A 162 1.56 -3.08 -11.18
CA ARG A 162 2.01 -2.30 -10.00
C ARG A 162 2.79 -3.12 -8.97
N HIS A 163 2.76 -4.45 -9.07
CA HIS A 163 3.42 -5.38 -8.15
C HIS A 163 4.41 -6.32 -8.86
N THR A 164 4.71 -6.06 -10.14
CA THR A 164 5.74 -6.79 -10.89
C THR A 164 6.99 -5.93 -10.97
N TYR A 165 8.10 -6.44 -10.43
CA TYR A 165 9.39 -5.77 -10.48
C TYR A 165 10.12 -6.03 -11.80
N LEU A 166 10.96 -5.09 -12.24
CA LEU A 166 11.74 -5.23 -13.47
C LEU A 166 12.69 -6.43 -13.44
N ALA A 167 13.27 -6.74 -12.28
CA ALA A 167 14.12 -7.92 -12.11
C ALA A 167 13.39 -9.23 -12.48
N GLU A 168 12.08 -9.31 -12.24
CA GLU A 168 11.28 -10.50 -12.54
C GLU A 168 11.04 -10.70 -14.05
N LEU A 169 11.17 -9.64 -14.84
CA LEU A 169 10.97 -9.67 -16.30
C LEU A 169 12.28 -9.66 -17.08
N ALA A 170 13.40 -9.39 -16.41
CA ALA A 170 14.71 -9.32 -17.01
C ALA A 170 15.08 -10.66 -17.64
N ALA A 171 15.44 -10.64 -18.92
CA ALA A 171 16.03 -11.78 -19.60
C ALA A 171 17.55 -11.81 -19.33
N PRO A 172 18.23 -12.96 -19.54
CA PRO A 172 19.68 -13.00 -19.52
C PRO A 172 20.30 -11.94 -20.42
N CYS A 173 21.37 -11.31 -19.94
CA CYS A 173 22.04 -10.22 -20.64
C CYS A 173 22.64 -10.74 -21.97
N PRO A 174 22.23 -10.22 -23.14
CA PRO A 174 22.80 -10.65 -24.41
C PRO A 174 24.29 -10.29 -24.51
N GLU A 175 25.08 -11.19 -25.12
CA GLU A 175 26.49 -10.95 -25.38
C GLU A 175 26.68 -9.83 -26.43
N GLY A 176 27.59 -8.90 -26.17
CA GLY A 176 27.92 -7.82 -27.11
C GLY A 176 27.04 -6.57 -27.04
N LEU A 177 26.35 -6.33 -25.91
CA LEU A 177 25.61 -5.08 -25.72
C LEU A 177 26.52 -3.84 -25.87
N PRO A 178 26.05 -2.77 -26.52
CA PRO A 178 26.78 -1.51 -26.56
C PRO A 178 26.99 -0.98 -25.13
N GLY A 179 28.16 -0.40 -24.84
CA GLY A 179 28.53 0.08 -23.50
C GLY A 179 27.73 1.28 -22.98
N ASP A 180 26.79 1.80 -23.78
CA ASP A 180 25.91 2.91 -23.47
C ASP A 180 24.46 2.41 -23.49
N VAL A 181 24.12 1.46 -22.62
CA VAL A 181 22.74 1.04 -22.40
C VAL A 181 22.27 1.62 -21.06
N PRO A 182 21.08 2.25 -20.98
CA PRO A 182 20.61 2.79 -19.71
C PRO A 182 20.39 1.66 -18.71
N VAL A 183 20.83 1.88 -17.48
CA VAL A 183 20.69 0.92 -16.38
C VAL A 183 19.52 1.36 -15.50
N LEU A 184 18.58 0.44 -15.27
CA LEU A 184 17.45 0.63 -14.38
C LEU A 184 17.56 -0.32 -13.18
N PRO A 185 17.26 0.15 -11.96
CA PRO A 185 17.16 -0.74 -10.81
C PRO A 185 16.07 -1.79 -11.03
N GLY A 186 16.40 -3.05 -10.73
CA GLY A 186 15.48 -4.19 -10.79
C GLY A 186 14.34 -4.11 -9.78
N THR A 187 14.50 -3.27 -8.75
CA THR A 187 13.49 -2.95 -7.74
C THR A 187 12.41 -1.97 -8.21
N LEU A 188 12.52 -1.44 -9.43
CA LEU A 188 11.42 -0.64 -10.01
C LEU A 188 10.27 -1.55 -10.45
N THR A 189 9.05 -1.08 -10.24
CA THR A 189 7.84 -1.70 -10.81
C THR A 189 7.61 -1.26 -12.26
N ILE A 190 6.73 -1.94 -13.00
CA ILE A 190 6.44 -1.59 -14.41
C ILE A 190 6.00 -0.12 -14.62
N PRO A 191 5.10 0.45 -13.80
CA PRO A 191 4.73 1.86 -13.95
C PRO A 191 5.90 2.83 -13.66
N GLU A 192 6.74 2.52 -12.68
CA GLU A 192 7.92 3.33 -12.33
C GLU A 192 8.98 3.26 -13.40
N ALA A 193 9.18 2.07 -13.98
CA ALA A 193 9.99 1.87 -15.17
C ALA A 193 9.49 2.77 -16.29
N GLY A 194 8.20 2.73 -16.64
CA GLY A 194 7.61 3.58 -17.67
C GLY A 194 7.90 5.07 -17.47
N GLN A 195 7.84 5.58 -16.24
CA GLN A 195 8.22 6.96 -15.92
C GLN A 195 9.72 7.22 -16.08
N ALA A 196 10.57 6.28 -15.66
CA ALA A 196 12.01 6.36 -15.87
C ALA A 196 12.35 6.36 -17.36
N LEU A 197 11.61 5.58 -18.17
CA LEU A 197 11.77 5.50 -19.62
C LEU A 197 11.34 6.77 -20.34
N ALA A 198 10.26 7.41 -19.90
CA ALA A 198 9.83 8.69 -20.44
C ALA A 198 10.93 9.77 -20.36
N ARG A 199 11.82 9.70 -19.35
CA ARG A 199 12.98 10.59 -19.21
C ARG A 199 14.11 10.29 -20.21
N HIS A 200 14.12 9.10 -20.79
CA HIS A 200 15.14 8.61 -21.73
C HIS A 200 14.60 8.41 -23.16
N ALA A 201 13.40 8.91 -23.45
CA ALA A 201 12.62 8.69 -24.68
C ALA A 201 13.24 9.25 -25.98
N GLY A 202 14.48 9.73 -25.95
CA GLY A 202 15.25 10.18 -27.12
C GLY A 202 16.33 9.21 -27.58
N SER A 203 16.50 8.07 -26.91
CA SER A 203 17.51 7.08 -27.27
C SER A 203 16.92 6.04 -28.23
N ASN A 204 17.48 5.92 -29.44
CA ASN A 204 17.08 4.94 -30.47
C ASN A 204 17.62 3.55 -30.11
N ARG A 205 17.25 3.04 -28.93
CA ARG A 205 17.80 1.83 -28.31
C ARG A 205 16.72 0.78 -28.13
N ASP A 206 17.10 -0.49 -28.18
CA ASP A 206 16.15 -1.61 -28.16
C ASP A 206 15.79 -2.12 -26.75
N GLY A 207 16.42 -1.59 -25.69
CA GLY A 207 16.17 -2.00 -24.31
C GLY A 207 17.11 -1.43 -23.26
N PHE A 208 17.05 -2.00 -22.05
CA PHE A 208 17.69 -1.51 -20.81
C PHE A 208 18.37 -2.64 -20.05
N LEU A 209 19.47 -2.31 -19.39
CA LEU A 209 20.09 -3.18 -18.41
C LEU A 209 19.34 -3.06 -17.09
N ILE A 210 19.07 -4.19 -16.45
CA ILE A 210 18.44 -4.25 -15.14
C ILE A 210 19.54 -4.54 -14.12
N SER A 211 19.68 -3.71 -13.10
CA SER A 211 20.68 -3.88 -12.03
C SER A 211 20.09 -4.37 -10.73
N ASP A 212 20.91 -5.02 -9.90
CA ASP A 212 20.59 -5.29 -8.51
C ASP A 212 20.79 -4.03 -7.65
N ASP A 213 20.52 -4.14 -6.35
CA ASP A 213 20.72 -3.05 -5.38
C ASP A 213 22.19 -2.66 -5.22
N GLY A 214 23.13 -3.53 -5.63
CA GLY A 214 24.56 -3.28 -5.67
C GLY A 214 25.05 -2.63 -6.97
N GLY A 215 24.16 -2.38 -7.93
CA GLY A 215 24.50 -1.80 -9.24
C GLY A 215 25.06 -2.81 -10.25
N HIS A 216 25.07 -4.11 -9.93
CA HIS A 216 25.51 -5.15 -10.87
C HIS A 216 24.39 -5.48 -11.85
N PRO A 217 24.68 -5.66 -13.15
CA PRO A 217 23.68 -6.04 -14.13
C PRO A 217 23.20 -7.48 -13.88
N VAL A 218 21.91 -7.62 -13.57
CA VAL A 218 21.24 -8.91 -13.35
C VAL A 218 20.54 -9.41 -14.61
N GLY A 219 20.24 -8.53 -15.56
CA GLY A 219 19.64 -8.92 -16.82
C GLY A 219 19.38 -7.75 -17.77
N TYR A 220 18.62 -8.04 -18.82
CA TYR A 220 18.29 -7.11 -19.89
C TYR A 220 16.80 -7.18 -20.24
N LEU A 221 16.17 -6.03 -20.44
CA LEU A 221 14.76 -5.93 -20.77
C LEU A 221 14.55 -5.08 -22.03
N THR A 222 13.91 -5.64 -23.05
CA THR A 222 13.61 -4.92 -24.30
C THR A 222 12.31 -4.14 -24.22
N TYR A 223 12.20 -3.08 -25.04
CA TYR A 223 10.95 -2.35 -25.19
C TYR A 223 9.80 -3.24 -25.67
N GLN A 224 10.07 -4.18 -26.57
CA GLN A 224 9.06 -5.14 -27.06
C GLN A 224 8.54 -6.04 -25.94
N ARG A 225 9.41 -6.52 -25.05
CA ARG A 225 8.99 -7.38 -23.94
C ARG A 225 8.23 -6.61 -22.87
N LEU A 226 8.66 -5.38 -22.58
CA LEU A 226 7.91 -4.46 -21.72
C LEU A 226 6.54 -4.13 -22.32
N ALA A 227 6.47 -3.85 -23.62
CA ALA A 227 5.23 -3.58 -24.34
C ALA A 227 4.32 -4.81 -24.43
N ALA A 228 4.88 -6.02 -24.55
CA ALA A 228 4.11 -7.26 -24.52
C ALA A 228 3.46 -7.48 -23.14
N VAL A 229 4.20 -7.24 -22.05
CA VAL A 229 3.65 -7.31 -20.69
C VAL A 229 2.58 -6.23 -20.44
N LEU A 230 2.76 -5.04 -21.01
CA LEU A 230 1.74 -3.98 -20.99
C LEU A 230 0.53 -4.30 -21.88
N GLY A 231 0.72 -5.01 -22.99
CA GLY A 231 -0.31 -5.33 -23.99
C GLY A 231 -1.13 -6.58 -23.69
N GLU A 232 -0.52 -7.65 -23.16
CA GLU A 232 -1.23 -8.84 -22.65
C GLU A 232 -2.13 -8.50 -21.46
N SER A 233 -1.79 -7.43 -20.74
CA SER A 233 -2.55 -6.90 -19.61
C SER A 233 -3.80 -6.11 -20.04
N ILE A 234 -3.93 -5.73 -21.32
CA ILE A 234 -5.03 -4.91 -21.87
C ILE A 234 -6.00 -5.76 -22.73
N ALA A 235 -5.78 -7.08 -22.88
CA ALA A 235 -6.70 -7.92 -23.63
C ALA A 235 -8.08 -8.02 -22.92
N PRO A 236 -9.20 -7.69 -23.59
CA PRO A 236 -10.53 -7.78 -23.00
C PRO A 236 -10.88 -9.25 -22.71
N ALA A 237 -11.36 -9.52 -21.51
CA ALA A 237 -11.88 -10.82 -21.11
C ALA A 237 -13.19 -11.11 -21.85
N GLU A 238 -13.14 -11.83 -22.97
CA GLU A 238 -14.34 -12.37 -23.59
C GLU A 238 -14.78 -13.68 -22.92
N ALA A 239 -16.01 -13.62 -22.41
CA ALA A 239 -16.99 -14.69 -22.25
C ALA A 239 -16.69 -15.86 -21.30
N MET A 240 -17.20 -15.75 -20.06
CA MET A 240 -17.78 -16.91 -19.35
C MET A 240 -19.08 -16.51 -18.64
N SER A 241 -20.20 -16.86 -19.28
CA SER A 241 -21.51 -16.95 -18.63
C SER A 241 -21.58 -18.26 -17.84
N SER A 242 -21.79 -18.16 -16.53
CA SER A 242 -22.54 -19.19 -15.79
C SER A 242 -23.07 -18.61 -14.49
N ASN A 243 -24.40 -18.55 -14.40
CA ASN A 243 -25.16 -18.28 -13.19
C ASN A 243 -24.78 -19.26 -12.07
N GLY A 244 -24.15 -18.74 -11.03
CA GLY A 244 -24.11 -19.31 -9.69
C GLY A 244 -23.98 -18.16 -8.72
N THR A 245 -24.93 -18.03 -7.79
CA THR A 245 -24.90 -16.98 -6.76
C THR A 245 -23.63 -17.15 -5.93
N ALA A 246 -22.60 -16.36 -6.24
CA ALA A 246 -21.35 -16.36 -5.48
C ALA A 246 -21.64 -15.84 -4.06
N PRO A 247 -21.16 -16.52 -3.00
CA PRO A 247 -21.32 -16.02 -1.65
C PRO A 247 -20.55 -14.71 -1.49
N GLU A 248 -21.17 -13.73 -0.83
CA GLU A 248 -20.51 -12.46 -0.52
C GLU A 248 -19.29 -12.71 0.39
N PRO A 249 -18.10 -12.21 0.02
CA PRO A 249 -16.90 -12.28 0.86
C PRO A 249 -17.00 -11.30 2.02
N GLU A 250 -16.62 -11.76 3.21
CA GLU A 250 -16.78 -11.00 4.45
C GLU A 250 -15.51 -10.22 4.89
N ALA A 251 -14.30 -10.56 4.40
CA ALA A 251 -13.09 -9.84 4.80
C ALA A 251 -11.82 -10.18 4.00
N ALA A 252 -11.01 -9.16 3.68
CA ALA A 252 -9.58 -9.30 3.44
C ALA A 252 -8.82 -8.82 4.68
N HIS A 253 -8.06 -9.71 5.30
CA HIS A 253 -7.11 -9.37 6.36
C HIS A 253 -5.76 -9.06 5.74
N VAL A 254 -5.23 -7.91 6.09
CA VAL A 254 -3.97 -7.42 5.54
C VAL A 254 -2.99 -7.27 6.67
N VAL A 255 -1.85 -7.95 6.56
CA VAL A 255 -0.77 -7.89 7.52
C VAL A 255 0.38 -7.16 6.86
N SER A 256 0.79 -6.06 7.46
CA SER A 256 1.93 -5.28 7.03
C SER A 256 2.91 -5.12 8.20
N HIS A 257 4.20 -5.26 7.92
CA HIS A 257 5.25 -5.32 8.96
C HIS A 257 5.82 -3.96 9.35
#